data_AF-A0A495ZTD9-F1
#
_entry.id   AF-A0A495ZTD9-F1
#
_cell.length_a   1.000
_cell.length_b   1.000
_cell.length_c   1.000
_cell.angle_alpha   90.00
_cell.angle_beta   90.00
_cell.angle_gamma   90.00
#
_symmetry.space_group_name_H-M   'P 1'
#
loop_
_entity.id
_entity.type
_entity.pdbx_description
1 polymer ?
#
loop_
_entity_poly.entity_id
_entity_poly.type
_entity_poly.pdbx_seq_one_letter_code
_entity_poly.pdbx_strand_id
1 'polypeptide(L)'
;MLITQDDIQRIGDKDTLMHFLQEKLNLPIREEAKLEQIALPLPLPFLGLDDAVAEQIIDCHDFSGLPKDALGKRRPFLIRFRRESGYAEILRDVAENLHQKTTNPAALFFICANEHFQPFAFANFNDSKSEDWQTAILNIRAWTQENTHIYTSSEHELPTDFFPNVSINQPIVSTSHEVLLAKLENIGIPLGRDEDIYRGIALGYKKAFVIDQAAYEKLLAKDPKVANIMESFPDNPEKWRWKPRNVIYIPSSKDKRWPWSRKTRELEAEQVFKEAYPVISTRMKSYKKKLKAAKIQVEFYWEFPATPKYEKLKQPKIIFLGNDTSMRAAYDASCKFLYAAAVFIPTEDHSLLAILNSKLFNWFARKKFKAKDPKIKALAFKKENMKNAPIAPRTEEQKVELSRLVQRILDDPDSPKVPNIEREIDQLVYKLYDLTPAEIDLIEEESNQ
;
A
#
# COMPACT_ATOMS: atom_id res chain seq x y z
N MET A 1 11.95 -2.91 13.76
CA MET A 1 12.65 -1.79 14.45
C MET A 1 14.04 -1.76 13.86
N LEU A 2 14.51 -0.67 13.24
CA LEU A 2 15.82 -0.68 12.59
C LEU A 2 16.95 -1.03 13.59
N ILE A 3 17.76 -2.05 13.28
CA ILE A 3 19.07 -2.31 13.90
C ILE A 3 20.05 -1.32 13.30
N THR A 4 20.58 -0.44 14.15
CA THR A 4 21.58 0.56 13.78
C THR A 4 22.98 0.07 14.15
N GLN A 5 24.01 0.74 13.62
CA GLN A 5 25.39 0.50 14.02
C GLN A 5 25.59 0.70 15.53
N ASP A 6 24.94 1.71 16.11
CA ASP A 6 24.96 1.97 17.55
C ASP A 6 24.37 0.81 18.37
N ASP A 7 23.30 0.18 17.89
CA ASP A 7 22.70 -0.97 18.57
C ASP A 7 23.68 -2.15 18.65
N ILE A 8 24.48 -2.35 17.60
CA ILE A 8 25.49 -3.41 17.53
C ILE A 8 26.71 -3.06 18.38
N GLN A 9 27.18 -1.80 18.34
CA GLN A 9 28.32 -1.34 19.14
C GLN A 9 28.05 -1.41 20.65
N ARG A 10 26.79 -1.41 21.07
CA ARG A 10 26.40 -1.58 22.48
C ARG A 10 26.51 -3.02 22.97
N ILE A 11 26.68 -4.00 22.08
CA ILE A 11 26.86 -5.41 22.46
C ILE A 11 28.30 -5.59 22.92
N GLY A 12 28.53 -5.67 24.23
CA GLY A 12 29.86 -5.87 24.82
C GLY A 12 29.95 -7.05 25.78
N ASP A 13 28.82 -7.64 26.13
CA ASP A 13 28.69 -8.72 27.09
C ASP A 13 27.43 -9.55 26.84
N LYS A 14 27.18 -10.54 27.71
CA LYS A 14 26.00 -11.40 27.62
C LYS A 14 24.70 -10.62 27.80
N ASP A 15 24.64 -9.63 28.69
CA ASP A 15 23.40 -8.95 29.03
C ASP A 15 22.95 -8.00 27.90
N THR A 16 23.90 -7.25 27.35
CA THR A 16 23.72 -6.40 26.16
C THR A 16 23.36 -7.23 24.92
N LEU A 17 23.95 -8.42 24.76
CA LEU A 17 23.53 -9.38 23.73
C LEU A 17 22.08 -9.82 23.93
N MET A 18 21.70 -10.23 25.13
CA MET A 18 20.35 -10.70 25.44
C MET A 18 19.29 -9.62 25.19
N HIS A 19 19.58 -8.38 25.59
CA HIS A 19 18.72 -7.23 25.31
C HIS A 19 18.58 -6.99 23.80
N PHE A 20 19.69 -7.06 23.05
CA PHE A 20 19.66 -6.94 21.60
C PHE A 20 18.80 -8.04 20.95
N LEU A 21 18.97 -9.30 21.37
CA LEU A 21 18.20 -10.44 20.86
C LEU A 21 16.69 -10.28 21.14
N GLN A 22 16.33 -9.76 22.31
CA GLN A 22 14.94 -9.52 22.69
C GLN A 22 14.33 -8.37 21.91
N GLU A 23 14.94 -7.18 21.95
CA GLU A 23 14.33 -5.97 21.36
C GLU A 23 14.48 -5.91 19.85
N LYS A 24 15.64 -6.28 19.32
CA LYS A 24 15.98 -6.06 17.92
C LYS A 24 15.67 -7.27 17.04
N LEU A 25 15.83 -8.47 17.57
CA LEU A 25 15.45 -9.71 16.88
C LEU A 25 14.06 -10.24 17.29
N ASN A 26 13.39 -9.57 18.23
CA ASN A 26 12.04 -9.94 18.69
C ASN A 26 11.94 -11.39 19.18
N LEU A 27 13.02 -11.91 19.79
CA LEU A 27 13.00 -13.24 20.40
C LEU A 27 12.23 -13.20 21.72
N PRO A 28 11.43 -14.23 22.05
CA PRO A 28 10.57 -14.27 23.25
C PRO A 28 11.39 -14.62 24.49
N ILE A 29 12.33 -13.75 24.81
CA ILE A 29 13.19 -13.83 25.98
C ILE A 29 12.43 -13.18 27.15
N ARG A 30 12.41 -13.83 28.31
CA ARG A 30 11.81 -13.26 29.53
C ARG A 30 12.67 -12.13 30.05
N GLU A 31 12.04 -11.12 30.64
CA GLU A 31 12.74 -10.05 31.35
C GLU A 31 13.67 -10.67 32.42
N GLU A 32 14.94 -10.22 32.47
CA GLU A 32 16.02 -10.74 33.34
C GLU A 32 16.50 -12.18 33.08
N ALA A 33 16.11 -12.81 31.97
CA ALA A 33 16.62 -14.13 31.61
C ALA A 33 18.14 -14.09 31.32
N LYS A 34 18.87 -15.09 31.82
CA LYS A 34 20.29 -15.28 31.51
C LYS A 34 20.48 -16.09 30.24
N LEU A 35 21.60 -15.89 29.54
CA LEU A 35 21.93 -16.61 28.30
C LEU A 35 21.83 -18.14 28.49
N GLU A 36 22.32 -18.66 29.60
CA GLU A 36 22.34 -20.09 29.91
C GLU A 36 20.93 -20.70 30.08
N GLN A 37 19.90 -19.87 30.26
CA GLN A 37 18.51 -20.32 30.41
C GLN A 37 17.81 -20.47 29.05
N ILE A 38 18.34 -19.87 27.99
CA ILE A 38 17.72 -19.90 26.66
C ILE A 38 18.64 -20.51 25.59
N ALA A 39 19.94 -20.58 25.86
CA ALA A 39 20.95 -21.13 24.98
C ALA A 39 21.78 -22.19 25.71
N LEU A 40 21.73 -23.42 25.22
CA LEU A 40 22.44 -24.56 25.79
C LEU A 40 23.88 -24.58 25.30
N PRO A 41 24.90 -24.66 26.18
CA PRO A 41 26.28 -24.77 25.75
C PRO A 41 26.51 -26.10 25.02
N LEU A 42 27.07 -26.02 23.81
CA LEU A 42 27.46 -27.17 23.01
C LEU A 42 28.96 -27.46 23.21
N PRO A 43 29.32 -28.70 23.61
CA PRO A 43 30.72 -29.09 23.68
C PRO A 43 31.40 -28.94 22.31
N LEU A 44 32.59 -28.34 22.24
CA LEU A 44 33.32 -28.16 20.98
C LEU A 44 33.54 -29.46 20.17
N PRO A 45 33.79 -30.64 20.79
CA PRO A 45 33.86 -31.89 20.05
C PRO A 45 32.57 -32.24 19.30
N PHE A 46 31.43 -31.71 19.73
CA PHE A 46 30.15 -31.89 19.04
C PHE A 46 30.13 -31.23 17.66
N LEU A 47 30.95 -30.19 17.45
CA LEU A 47 31.06 -29.47 16.18
C LEU A 47 31.83 -30.24 15.11
N GLY A 48 32.52 -31.34 15.46
CA GLY A 48 33.20 -32.20 14.48
C GLY A 48 34.40 -31.55 13.78
N LEU A 49 35.02 -30.57 14.42
CA LEU A 49 36.17 -29.83 13.89
C LEU A 49 37.48 -30.51 14.29
N ASP A 50 38.51 -30.34 13.46
CA ASP A 50 39.88 -30.71 13.82
C ASP A 50 40.35 -29.95 15.07
N ASP A 51 41.18 -30.57 15.91
CA ASP A 51 41.62 -29.99 17.19
C ASP A 51 42.23 -28.59 17.04
N ALA A 52 43.05 -28.38 15.99
CA ALA A 52 43.67 -27.09 15.69
C ALA A 52 42.65 -26.00 15.29
N VAL A 53 41.51 -26.40 14.72
CA VAL A 53 40.41 -25.50 14.34
C VAL A 53 39.51 -25.24 15.53
N ALA A 54 39.22 -26.27 16.33
CA ALA A 54 38.46 -26.15 17.57
C ALA A 54 39.14 -25.21 18.58
N GLU A 55 40.47 -25.14 18.60
CA GLU A 55 41.23 -24.16 19.39
C GLU A 55 40.95 -22.70 19.00
N GLN A 56 40.33 -22.43 17.85
CA GLN A 56 39.94 -21.07 17.48
C GLN A 56 38.55 -20.70 18.02
N ILE A 57 37.78 -21.66 18.55
CA ILE A 57 36.48 -21.43 19.14
C ILE A 57 36.60 -21.33 20.67
N ILE A 58 36.03 -20.27 21.23
CA ILE A 58 35.89 -20.03 22.67
C ILE A 58 34.77 -20.91 23.21
N ASP A 59 33.57 -20.78 22.64
CA ASP A 59 32.40 -21.56 22.98
C ASP A 59 31.35 -21.55 21.87
N CYS A 60 30.40 -22.48 21.96
CA CYS A 60 29.24 -22.58 21.10
C CYS A 60 27.98 -22.78 21.96
N HIS A 61 26.89 -22.10 21.63
CA HIS A 61 25.61 -22.22 22.33
C HIS A 61 24.46 -22.40 21.33
N ASP A 62 23.59 -23.38 21.59
CA ASP A 62 22.38 -23.68 20.82
C ASP A 62 21.15 -23.04 21.46
N PHE A 63 20.45 -22.18 20.72
CA PHE A 63 19.24 -21.50 21.20
C PHE A 63 17.97 -22.37 21.18
N SER A 64 18.10 -23.70 21.13
CA SER A 64 16.99 -24.65 21.22
C SER A 64 16.17 -24.58 22.51
N GLY A 65 16.61 -23.81 23.51
CA GLY A 65 15.84 -23.48 24.71
C GLY A 65 14.67 -22.51 24.47
N LEU A 66 14.62 -21.82 23.32
CA LEU A 66 13.50 -20.96 22.94
C LEU A 66 12.31 -21.75 22.36
N PRO A 67 11.07 -21.23 22.48
CA PRO A 67 9.88 -21.86 21.89
C PRO A 67 10.05 -22.07 20.37
N LYS A 68 9.71 -23.28 19.88
CA LYS A 68 9.91 -23.68 18.47
C LYS A 68 9.19 -22.77 17.46
N ASP A 69 8.04 -22.24 17.86
CA ASP A 69 7.20 -21.31 17.11
C ASP A 69 7.83 -19.91 16.98
N ALA A 70 8.76 -19.55 17.86
CA ALA A 70 9.36 -18.22 17.88
C ALA A 70 10.63 -18.08 17.04
N LEU A 71 11.30 -19.18 16.72
CA LEU A 71 12.54 -19.21 15.94
C LEU A 71 12.29 -19.34 14.41
N GLY A 72 11.03 -19.47 14.00
CA GLY A 72 10.69 -19.73 12.60
C GLY A 72 11.32 -21.04 12.10
N LYS A 73 11.77 -21.08 10.84
CA LYS A 73 12.37 -22.28 10.22
C LYS A 73 13.84 -22.49 10.56
N ARG A 74 14.52 -21.56 11.24
CA ARG A 74 15.98 -21.63 11.47
C ARG A 74 16.35 -21.70 12.95
N ARG A 75 17.45 -22.37 13.26
CA ARG A 75 18.01 -22.54 14.61
C ARG A 75 19.23 -21.64 14.80
N PRO A 76 19.20 -20.69 15.75
CA PRO A 76 20.36 -19.86 16.07
C PRO A 76 21.42 -20.65 16.85
N PHE A 77 22.68 -20.42 16.51
CA PHE A 77 23.85 -20.82 17.30
C PHE A 77 24.70 -19.59 17.57
N LEU A 78 25.12 -19.36 18.82
CA LEU A 78 26.16 -18.39 19.13
C LEU A 78 27.51 -19.11 19.14
N ILE A 79 28.44 -18.69 18.30
CA ILE A 79 29.81 -19.19 18.26
C ILE A 79 30.75 -18.03 18.52
N ARG A 80 31.55 -18.14 19.59
CA ARG A 80 32.56 -17.13 19.90
C ARG A 80 33.94 -17.61 19.47
N PHE A 81 34.70 -16.76 18.79
CA PHE A 81 36.01 -17.08 18.23
C PHE A 81 37.13 -16.34 18.98
N ARG A 82 38.29 -16.98 19.13
CA ARG A 82 39.50 -16.37 19.70
C ARG A 82 40.18 -15.41 18.72
N ARG A 83 39.98 -15.60 17.42
CA ARG A 83 40.57 -14.81 16.33
C ARG A 83 39.56 -14.61 15.23
N GLU A 84 39.64 -13.48 14.53
CA GLU A 84 38.74 -13.13 13.43
C GLU A 84 39.13 -13.78 12.09
N SER A 85 40.35 -14.31 11.98
CA SER A 85 40.80 -14.99 10.77
C SER A 85 40.15 -16.36 10.61
N GLY A 86 39.61 -16.66 9.43
CA GLY A 86 39.25 -18.03 9.05
C GLY A 86 37.88 -18.52 9.52
N TYR A 87 37.11 -17.75 10.30
CA TYR A 87 35.82 -18.24 10.80
C TYR A 87 34.82 -18.63 9.71
N ALA A 88 34.94 -18.11 8.48
CA ALA A 88 34.09 -18.52 7.35
C ALA A 88 34.25 -20.01 7.00
N GLU A 89 35.49 -20.50 6.97
CA GLU A 89 35.80 -21.91 6.73
C GLU A 89 35.30 -22.76 7.90
N ILE A 90 35.57 -22.31 9.13
CA ILE A 90 35.11 -22.97 10.35
C ILE A 90 33.58 -23.10 10.38
N LEU A 91 32.84 -22.05 9.98
CA LEU A 91 31.38 -22.08 9.93
C LEU A 91 30.85 -23.08 8.89
N ARG A 92 31.57 -23.27 7.78
CA ARG A 92 31.22 -24.31 6.79
C ARG A 92 31.42 -25.70 7.36
N ASP A 93 32.55 -25.95 8.02
CA ASP A 93 32.84 -27.23 8.66
C ASP A 93 31.84 -27.53 9.78
N VAL A 94 31.49 -26.53 10.59
CA VAL A 94 30.45 -26.66 11.63
C VAL A 94 29.11 -27.00 10.98
N ALA A 95 28.72 -26.31 9.90
CA ALA A 95 27.45 -26.56 9.23
C ALA A 95 27.38 -27.95 8.58
N GLU A 96 28.46 -28.41 7.95
CA GLU A 96 28.59 -29.77 7.41
C GLU A 96 28.37 -30.82 8.50
N ASN A 97 29.06 -30.66 9.63
CA ASN A 97 28.98 -31.59 10.74
C ASN A 97 27.61 -31.58 11.44
N LEU A 98 26.98 -30.40 11.57
CA LEU A 98 25.63 -30.28 12.11
C LEU A 98 24.57 -30.83 11.13
N HIS A 99 24.83 -30.76 9.82
CA HIS A 99 23.95 -31.30 8.79
C HIS A 99 23.83 -32.81 8.87
N GLN A 100 24.99 -33.47 8.86
CA GLN A 100 25.11 -34.93 8.98
C GLN A 100 24.40 -35.46 10.23
N LYS A 101 24.21 -34.61 11.26
CA LYS A 101 23.66 -35.01 12.55
C LYS A 101 22.16 -34.81 12.74
N THR A 102 21.43 -34.07 11.89
CA THR A 102 19.91 -34.03 11.80
C THR A 102 19.34 -32.72 11.22
N THR A 103 20.13 -31.70 10.90
CA THR A 103 19.60 -30.37 10.56
C THR A 103 19.82 -30.03 9.09
N ASN A 104 18.83 -29.51 8.36
CA ASN A 104 19.07 -28.94 7.03
C ASN A 104 20.00 -27.71 7.17
N PRO A 105 21.10 -27.56 6.39
CA PRO A 105 22.03 -26.43 6.54
C PRO A 105 21.37 -25.07 6.29
N ALA A 106 20.34 -25.02 5.44
CA ALA A 106 19.52 -23.82 5.23
C ALA A 106 18.66 -23.43 6.44
N ALA A 107 18.54 -24.33 7.42
CA ALA A 107 17.93 -24.07 8.72
C ALA A 107 18.95 -23.55 9.75
N LEU A 108 20.23 -23.42 9.43
CA LEU A 108 21.25 -22.93 10.37
C LEU A 108 21.40 -21.41 10.28
N PHE A 109 21.53 -20.79 11.46
CA PHE A 109 21.82 -19.37 11.62
C PHE A 109 22.87 -19.22 12.71
N PHE A 110 23.95 -18.49 12.43
CA PHE A 110 25.05 -18.30 13.36
C PHE A 110 25.14 -16.84 13.78
N ILE A 111 25.37 -16.65 15.07
CA ILE A 111 25.76 -15.40 15.70
C ILE A 111 27.23 -15.58 16.04
N CYS A 112 28.09 -14.77 15.45
CA CYS A 112 29.53 -14.87 15.59
C CYS A 112 30.04 -13.66 16.35
N ALA A 113 30.89 -13.90 17.34
CA ALA A 113 31.50 -12.83 18.13
C ALA A 113 32.89 -13.26 18.62
N ASN A 114 33.65 -12.38 19.27
CA ASN A 114 34.85 -12.79 20.00
C ASN A 114 34.60 -12.81 21.51
N GLU A 115 35.67 -12.84 22.31
CA GLU A 115 35.58 -12.80 23.77
C GLU A 115 34.90 -11.55 24.33
N HIS A 116 34.98 -10.43 23.60
CA HIS A 116 34.37 -9.13 23.90
C HIS A 116 33.05 -8.90 23.17
N PHE A 117 32.51 -9.94 22.54
CA PHE A 117 31.31 -9.86 21.70
C PHE A 117 31.42 -8.91 20.49
N GLN A 118 32.64 -8.53 20.09
CA GLN A 118 32.94 -7.59 19.00
C GLN A 118 34.19 -8.01 18.22
N PRO A 119 34.16 -8.21 16.89
CA PRO A 119 33.09 -7.83 15.99
C PRO A 119 31.92 -8.79 16.08
N PHE A 120 30.74 -8.22 15.98
CA PHE A 120 29.50 -8.98 15.96
C PHE A 120 29.10 -9.27 14.52
N ALA A 121 28.85 -10.54 14.21
CA ALA A 121 28.48 -10.96 12.88
C ALA A 121 27.32 -11.97 12.86
N PHE A 122 26.55 -11.95 11.77
CA PHE A 122 25.57 -12.98 11.48
C PHE A 122 25.97 -13.78 10.27
N ALA A 123 25.82 -15.10 10.36
CA ALA A 123 26.04 -15.96 9.21
C ALA A 123 24.89 -16.93 8.93
N ASN A 124 24.59 -17.15 7.65
CA ASN A 124 23.60 -18.14 7.21
C ASN A 124 23.91 -18.65 5.80
N PHE A 125 23.33 -19.80 5.45
CA PHE A 125 23.37 -20.35 4.09
C PHE A 125 22.11 -19.93 3.30
N ASN A 126 22.26 -19.65 2.01
CA ASN A 126 21.14 -19.34 1.09
C ASN A 126 20.11 -20.49 1.00
N ASP A 127 18.87 -20.17 0.60
CA ASP A 127 17.72 -21.10 0.49
C ASP A 127 18.05 -22.26 -0.47
N SER A 128 18.58 -23.36 0.07
CA SER A 128 18.98 -24.54 -0.69
C SER A 128 17.73 -25.37 -1.01
N LYS A 129 17.01 -24.95 -2.05
CA LYS A 129 16.04 -25.82 -2.73
C LYS A 129 16.71 -26.97 -3.50
N SER A 130 18.04 -27.03 -3.55
CA SER A 130 18.81 -28.16 -4.09
C SER A 130 19.44 -28.99 -2.98
N GLU A 131 19.53 -30.30 -3.21
CA GLU A 131 20.19 -31.29 -2.34
C GLU A 131 21.72 -31.12 -2.25
N ASP A 132 22.29 -30.04 -2.82
CA ASP A 132 23.74 -29.84 -2.97
C ASP A 132 24.23 -28.65 -2.14
N TRP A 133 24.29 -28.85 -0.82
CA TRP A 133 24.66 -27.82 0.16
C TRP A 133 26.15 -27.41 0.08
N GLN A 134 27.02 -28.22 -0.52
CA GLN A 134 28.43 -27.90 -0.70
C GLN A 134 28.62 -26.69 -1.63
N THR A 135 27.66 -26.44 -2.51
CA THR A 135 27.59 -25.25 -3.37
C THR A 135 26.89 -24.06 -2.72
N ALA A 136 26.37 -24.23 -1.50
CA ALA A 136 25.63 -23.17 -0.82
C ALA A 136 26.55 -22.01 -0.41
N ILE A 137 26.04 -20.81 -0.61
CA ILE A 137 26.74 -19.58 -0.30
C ILE A 137 26.54 -19.26 1.18
N LEU A 138 27.65 -19.18 1.92
CA LEU A 138 27.69 -18.72 3.30
C LEU A 138 27.72 -17.19 3.29
N ASN A 139 26.61 -16.57 3.66
CA ASN A 139 26.55 -15.13 3.89
C ASN A 139 27.10 -14.84 5.27
N ILE A 140 28.07 -13.95 5.36
CA ILE A 140 28.59 -13.43 6.62
C ILE A 140 28.37 -11.92 6.62
N ARG A 141 27.78 -11.40 7.70
CA ARG A 141 27.52 -9.98 7.89
C ARG A 141 28.20 -9.54 9.16
N ALA A 142 29.41 -9.00 9.07
CA ALA A 142 30.20 -8.49 10.20
C ALA A 142 30.24 -6.96 10.18
N TRP A 143 30.12 -6.32 11.35
CA TRP A 143 30.35 -4.88 11.51
C TRP A 143 31.73 -4.64 12.13
N THR A 144 32.76 -4.43 11.31
CA THR A 144 34.11 -4.04 11.80
C THR A 144 34.27 -2.51 11.77
N GLN A 145 34.96 -1.97 12.78
CA GLN A 145 35.00 -0.53 13.10
C GLN A 145 35.93 0.33 12.24
N GLU A 146 36.66 -0.20 11.26
CA GLU A 146 37.50 0.60 10.38
C GLU A 146 37.43 0.04 8.96
N ASN A 147 37.26 0.92 7.95
CA ASN A 147 37.18 0.60 6.52
C ASN A 147 38.03 -0.61 6.12
N THR A 148 37.40 -1.77 5.93
CA THR A 148 38.02 -2.90 5.23
C THR A 148 36.94 -3.70 4.52
N HIS A 149 36.86 -3.49 3.20
CA HIS A 149 36.30 -4.48 2.30
C HIS A 149 37.07 -5.79 2.50
N ILE A 150 36.41 -6.79 3.09
CA ILE A 150 36.85 -8.17 2.92
C ILE A 150 36.24 -8.61 1.58
N TYR A 151 37.03 -8.49 0.52
CA TYR A 151 36.76 -9.13 -0.77
C TYR A 151 37.00 -10.63 -0.60
N THR A 152 35.95 -11.39 -0.32
CA THR A 152 35.88 -12.80 -0.70
C THR A 152 35.15 -12.87 -2.04
N SER A 153 35.84 -13.42 -3.04
CA SER A 153 35.42 -13.51 -4.43
C SER A 153 34.22 -14.45 -4.59
N SER A 154 33.02 -13.93 -4.38
CA SER A 154 31.80 -14.46 -4.97
C SER A 154 30.73 -13.40 -4.81
N GLU A 155 30.31 -12.89 -5.97
CA GLU A 155 29.07 -12.13 -6.11
C GLU A 155 27.96 -12.75 -5.26
N HIS A 156 27.20 -11.96 -4.51
CA HIS A 156 25.73 -12.06 -4.52
C HIS A 156 25.00 -11.11 -3.55
N GLU A 157 23.77 -10.85 -3.98
CA GLU A 157 22.64 -10.18 -3.34
C GLU A 157 22.12 -10.94 -2.09
N LEU A 158 21.44 -10.19 -1.22
CA LEU A 158 20.83 -10.68 0.02
C LEU A 158 19.54 -11.48 -0.27
N PRO A 159 19.30 -12.67 0.32
CA PRO A 159 17.99 -13.29 0.34
C PRO A 159 17.08 -12.61 1.37
N THR A 160 15.87 -12.27 0.94
CA THR A 160 14.81 -11.54 1.67
C THR A 160 14.12 -12.32 2.80
N ASP A 161 14.51 -13.56 3.08
CA ASP A 161 13.67 -14.44 3.91
C ASP A 161 14.00 -14.45 5.42
N PHE A 162 14.81 -13.51 5.94
CA PHE A 162 15.39 -13.69 7.28
C PHE A 162 15.32 -12.60 8.36
N PHE A 163 14.74 -11.42 8.15
CA PHE A 163 14.58 -10.46 9.26
C PHE A 163 13.29 -9.64 9.15
N PRO A 164 12.47 -9.52 10.22
CA PRO A 164 11.39 -8.55 10.25
C PRO A 164 11.99 -7.13 10.32
N ASN A 165 11.94 -6.42 9.18
CA ASN A 165 12.09 -4.97 9.03
C ASN A 165 13.31 -4.32 9.71
N VAL A 166 14.46 -4.41 9.04
CA VAL A 166 15.57 -3.44 9.12
C VAL A 166 16.25 -3.33 7.74
N SER A 167 16.23 -2.15 7.14
CA SER A 167 16.98 -1.82 5.92
C SER A 167 18.22 -1.01 6.27
N ILE A 168 19.40 -1.38 5.78
CA ILE A 168 20.53 -0.45 5.60
C ILE A 168 21.08 -0.67 4.17
N ASN A 169 21.12 0.44 3.43
CA ASN A 169 21.36 0.71 1.99
C ASN A 169 22.78 0.34 1.48
N GLN A 170 23.14 0.09 0.20
CA GLN A 170 22.58 0.21 -1.18
C GLN A 170 23.64 -0.36 -2.19
N PRO A 171 23.47 -0.45 -3.54
CA PRO A 171 22.42 -1.09 -4.36
C PRO A 171 23.00 -2.04 -5.45
N ILE A 172 22.50 -3.29 -5.55
CA ILE A 172 22.38 -3.99 -6.83
C ILE A 172 20.89 -4.09 -7.13
N VAL A 173 20.55 -3.77 -8.37
CA VAL A 173 19.20 -3.63 -8.90
C VAL A 173 18.54 -5.00 -8.97
N SER A 174 17.80 -5.36 -7.92
CA SER A 174 16.75 -6.38 -8.00
C SER A 174 15.44 -5.68 -8.32
N THR A 175 15.16 -5.46 -9.60
CA THR A 175 13.89 -4.95 -10.14
C THR A 175 12.81 -6.04 -10.15
N SER A 176 12.67 -6.82 -9.07
CA SER A 176 11.51 -7.70 -8.97
C SER A 176 10.29 -6.87 -8.54
N HIS A 177 9.15 -7.06 -9.22
CA HIS A 177 7.91 -6.34 -8.87
C HIS A 177 7.52 -6.55 -7.40
N GLU A 178 7.85 -7.71 -6.83
CA GLU A 178 7.54 -8.08 -5.44
C GLU A 178 8.32 -7.23 -4.43
N VAL A 179 9.62 -7.01 -4.67
CA VAL A 179 10.47 -6.16 -3.81
C VAL A 179 9.97 -4.73 -3.82
N LEU A 180 9.71 -4.17 -5.01
CA LEU A 180 9.18 -2.82 -5.12
C LEU A 180 7.78 -2.70 -4.48
N LEU A 181 6.90 -3.69 -4.66
CA LEU A 181 5.58 -3.69 -3.99
C LEU A 181 5.71 -3.70 -2.46
N ALA A 182 6.58 -4.55 -1.91
CA ALA A 182 6.82 -4.62 -0.47
C ALA A 182 7.40 -3.30 0.06
N LYS A 183 8.30 -2.66 -0.69
CA LYS A 183 8.83 -1.33 -0.35
C LYS A 183 7.74 -0.28 -0.29
N LEU A 184 6.85 -0.21 -1.28
CA LEU A 184 5.71 0.72 -1.26
C LEU A 184 4.81 0.47 -0.05
N GLU A 185 4.51 -0.80 0.24
CA GLU A 185 3.67 -1.21 1.38
C GLU A 185 4.32 -0.92 2.75
N ASN A 186 5.65 -0.97 2.84
CA ASN A 186 6.40 -0.66 4.07
C ASN A 186 6.55 0.84 4.32
N ILE A 187 6.77 1.64 3.27
CA ILE A 187 6.91 3.09 3.38
C ILE A 187 5.54 3.75 3.59
N GLY A 188 4.53 3.28 2.87
CA GLY A 188 3.22 3.92 2.83
C GLY A 188 2.35 3.60 4.04
N ILE A 189 1.56 4.59 4.43
CA ILE A 189 0.48 4.45 5.40
C ILE A 189 -0.79 4.09 4.62
N PRO A 190 -1.59 3.08 5.05
CA PRO A 190 -2.85 2.76 4.39
C PRO A 190 -3.76 3.97 4.30
N LEU A 191 -4.22 4.31 3.08
CA LEU A 191 -5.08 5.48 2.84
C LEU A 191 -6.31 5.53 3.76
N GLY A 192 -6.90 4.38 4.07
CA GLY A 192 -8.07 4.29 4.94
C GLY A 192 -7.82 4.56 6.43
N ARG A 193 -6.55 4.80 6.83
CA ARG A 193 -6.21 5.25 8.19
C ARG A 193 -6.62 6.71 8.40
N ASP A 194 -6.32 7.56 7.42
CA ASP A 194 -6.49 9.01 7.52
C ASP A 194 -7.69 9.50 6.72
N GLU A 195 -8.09 8.77 5.68
CA GLU A 195 -9.12 9.19 4.74
C GLU A 195 -10.32 8.24 4.70
N ASP A 196 -11.52 8.81 4.80
CA ASP A 196 -12.75 8.06 4.59
C ASP A 196 -13.04 7.90 3.10
N ILE A 197 -13.22 6.66 2.65
CA ILE A 197 -13.57 6.37 1.26
C ILE A 197 -15.06 6.04 1.15
N TYR A 198 -15.73 6.67 0.19
CA TYR A 198 -17.17 6.53 -0.04
C TYR A 198 -17.47 6.18 -1.50
N ARG A 199 -18.62 5.54 -1.70
CA ARG A 199 -19.22 5.33 -3.02
C ARG A 199 -20.28 6.39 -3.28
N GLY A 200 -20.40 6.82 -4.53
CA GLY A 200 -21.48 7.70 -4.97
C GLY A 200 -22.89 7.10 -4.83
N ILE A 201 -23.91 7.88 -5.19
CA ILE A 201 -25.32 7.58 -4.96
C ILE A 201 -25.90 6.73 -6.09
N ALA A 202 -26.64 5.68 -5.71
CA ALA A 202 -27.35 4.84 -6.66
C ALA A 202 -28.67 5.50 -7.07
N LEU A 203 -28.75 5.95 -8.33
CA LEU A 203 -29.94 6.58 -8.91
C LEU A 203 -30.94 5.57 -9.48
N GLY A 204 -30.63 4.27 -9.46
CA GLY A 204 -31.45 3.20 -10.02
C GLY A 204 -31.48 3.14 -11.55
N TYR A 205 -31.81 4.23 -12.23
CA TYR A 205 -31.75 4.33 -13.70
C TYR A 205 -31.21 5.69 -14.17
N LYS A 206 -29.89 5.77 -14.32
CA LYS A 206 -29.12 6.99 -14.65
C LYS A 206 -29.75 7.85 -15.76
N LYS A 207 -30.22 7.24 -16.86
CA LYS A 207 -30.81 7.95 -18.01
C LYS A 207 -32.08 8.75 -17.66
N ALA A 208 -32.78 8.42 -16.58
CA ALA A 208 -33.94 9.18 -16.14
C ALA A 208 -33.52 10.57 -15.63
N PHE A 209 -32.41 10.63 -14.89
CA PHE A 209 -31.97 11.82 -14.13
C PHE A 209 -30.88 12.61 -14.83
N VAL A 210 -29.89 11.95 -15.45
CA VAL A 210 -28.73 12.60 -16.08
C VAL A 210 -29.03 12.89 -17.55
N ILE A 211 -28.87 14.15 -17.94
CA ILE A 211 -29.15 14.67 -19.28
C ILE A 211 -27.98 15.53 -19.79
N ASP A 212 -27.87 15.67 -21.11
CA ASP A 212 -26.94 16.60 -21.73
C ASP A 212 -27.51 18.03 -21.75
N GLN A 213 -26.67 18.99 -22.15
CA GLN A 213 -27.02 20.41 -22.21
C GLN A 213 -28.19 20.69 -23.17
N ALA A 214 -28.20 20.07 -24.35
CA ALA A 214 -29.26 20.26 -25.34
C ALA A 214 -30.62 19.74 -24.84
N ALA A 215 -30.64 18.61 -24.11
CA ALA A 215 -31.83 18.09 -23.48
C ALA A 215 -32.30 18.98 -22.33
N TYR A 216 -31.37 19.54 -21.54
CA TYR A 216 -31.71 20.50 -20.49
C TYR A 216 -32.39 21.75 -21.08
N GLU A 217 -31.81 22.37 -22.10
CA GLU A 217 -32.37 23.55 -22.76
C GLU A 217 -33.78 23.29 -23.32
N LYS A 218 -34.00 22.13 -23.93
CA LYS A 218 -35.33 21.70 -24.41
C LYS A 218 -36.36 21.54 -23.29
N LEU A 219 -35.95 21.09 -22.10
CA LEU A 219 -36.83 20.98 -20.94
C LEU A 219 -37.11 22.36 -20.34
N LEU A 220 -36.08 23.19 -20.20
CA LEU A 220 -36.17 24.54 -19.65
C LEU A 220 -37.08 25.45 -20.50
N ALA A 221 -36.99 25.35 -21.83
CA ALA A 221 -37.84 26.09 -22.75
C ALA A 221 -39.33 25.73 -22.62
N LYS A 222 -39.65 24.51 -22.15
CA LYS A 222 -41.03 24.05 -21.94
C LYS A 222 -41.54 24.39 -20.54
N ASP A 223 -40.67 24.41 -19.56
CA ASP A 223 -41.00 24.68 -18.17
C ASP A 223 -39.81 25.34 -17.45
N PRO A 224 -39.84 26.66 -17.23
CA PRO A 224 -38.77 27.38 -16.54
C PRO A 224 -38.48 26.86 -15.13
N LYS A 225 -39.45 26.21 -14.46
CA LYS A 225 -39.25 25.65 -13.11
C LYS A 225 -38.23 24.53 -13.08
N VAL A 226 -37.91 23.91 -14.23
CA VAL A 226 -36.88 22.86 -14.33
C VAL A 226 -35.54 23.36 -13.79
N ALA A 227 -35.22 24.66 -13.93
CA ALA A 227 -34.01 25.24 -13.35
C ALA A 227 -33.91 25.06 -11.82
N ASN A 228 -35.04 25.01 -11.10
CA ASN A 228 -35.08 24.89 -9.64
C ASN A 228 -34.68 23.50 -9.12
N ILE A 229 -34.63 22.51 -10.02
CA ILE A 229 -34.30 21.11 -9.71
C ILE A 229 -33.19 20.59 -10.62
N MET A 230 -32.49 21.48 -11.31
CA MET A 230 -31.35 21.12 -12.13
C MET A 230 -30.07 21.38 -11.36
N GLU A 231 -29.20 20.37 -11.32
CA GLU A 231 -27.89 20.46 -10.70
C GLU A 231 -26.81 19.99 -11.66
N SER A 232 -25.57 20.39 -11.38
CA SER A 232 -24.39 19.83 -12.05
C SER A 232 -24.02 18.47 -11.45
N PHE A 233 -23.52 17.56 -12.28
CA PHE A 233 -23.25 16.18 -11.96
C PHE A 233 -21.93 15.71 -12.58
N PRO A 234 -20.95 15.23 -11.79
CA PRO A 234 -19.74 14.60 -12.29
C PRO A 234 -20.07 13.22 -12.83
N ASP A 235 -20.20 13.14 -14.14
CA ASP A 235 -20.63 11.91 -14.79
C ASP A 235 -19.49 10.98 -15.16
N ASN A 236 -18.37 11.58 -15.57
CA ASN A 236 -17.17 10.88 -15.98
C ASN A 236 -15.96 11.73 -15.57
N PRO A 237 -15.19 11.31 -14.54
CA PRO A 237 -13.93 11.96 -14.24
C PRO A 237 -12.98 11.73 -15.42
N GLU A 238 -12.37 12.81 -15.90
CA GLU A 238 -11.15 12.78 -16.67
C GLU A 238 -9.97 12.86 -15.68
N LYS A 239 -8.73 12.67 -16.15
CA LYS A 239 -7.59 12.90 -15.26
C LYS A 239 -7.60 14.37 -14.83
N TRP A 240 -7.41 14.63 -13.53
CA TRP A 240 -7.42 15.95 -12.87
C TRP A 240 -8.77 16.68 -12.76
N ARG A 241 -9.63 16.58 -13.77
CA ARG A 241 -10.93 17.28 -13.83
C ARG A 241 -12.07 16.34 -14.16
N TRP A 242 -13.31 16.80 -13.99
CA TRP A 242 -14.49 16.09 -14.46
C TRP A 242 -15.30 16.97 -15.40
N LYS A 243 -16.00 16.33 -16.34
CA LYS A 243 -16.93 17.04 -17.22
C LYS A 243 -18.32 17.11 -16.59
N PRO A 244 -18.85 18.32 -16.33
CA PRO A 244 -20.17 18.45 -15.77
C PRO A 244 -21.25 17.99 -16.76
N ARG A 245 -22.24 17.29 -16.23
CA ARG A 245 -23.52 17.06 -16.89
C ARG A 245 -24.65 17.61 -16.02
N ASN A 246 -25.82 17.72 -16.63
CA ASN A 246 -27.01 18.17 -15.95
C ASN A 246 -27.71 16.97 -15.31
N VAL A 247 -28.13 17.10 -14.06
CA VAL A 247 -28.94 16.11 -13.35
C VAL A 247 -30.21 16.72 -12.80
N ILE A 248 -31.33 16.04 -13.04
CA ILE A 248 -32.61 16.35 -12.40
C ILE A 248 -32.51 15.87 -10.95
N TYR A 249 -32.26 16.78 -10.03
CA TYR A 249 -32.09 16.50 -8.60
C TYR A 249 -33.38 16.83 -7.83
N ILE A 250 -34.08 15.78 -7.41
CA ILE A 250 -35.26 15.88 -6.55
C ILE A 250 -34.93 15.15 -5.24
N PRO A 251 -34.44 15.84 -4.20
CA PRO A 251 -34.19 15.23 -2.89
C PRO A 251 -35.43 14.57 -2.32
N SER A 252 -35.20 13.56 -1.48
CA SER A 252 -36.27 12.82 -0.82
C SER A 252 -37.23 13.76 -0.09
N SER A 253 -38.52 13.40 -0.08
CA SER A 253 -39.53 14.05 0.74
C SER A 253 -39.23 14.03 2.26
N LYS A 254 -38.28 13.19 2.69
CA LYS A 254 -37.73 13.18 4.07
C LYS A 254 -36.72 14.31 4.31
N ASP A 255 -35.98 14.71 3.29
CA ASP A 255 -34.90 15.71 3.38
C ASP A 255 -35.38 17.11 2.98
N LYS A 256 -36.37 17.19 2.08
CA LYS A 256 -36.95 18.44 1.60
C LYS A 256 -38.46 18.31 1.50
N ARG A 257 -39.18 19.33 1.98
CA ARG A 257 -40.64 19.38 1.89
C ARG A 257 -41.09 19.84 0.49
N TRP A 258 -41.76 18.96 -0.23
CA TRP A 258 -42.42 19.19 -1.51
C TRP A 258 -43.95 19.27 -1.38
N PRO A 259 -44.67 19.79 -2.38
CA PRO A 259 -46.14 19.77 -2.40
C PRO A 259 -46.74 18.35 -2.26
N TRP A 260 -46.02 17.34 -2.76
CA TRP A 260 -46.45 15.93 -2.68
C TRP A 260 -45.97 15.19 -1.42
N SER A 261 -45.11 15.77 -0.58
CA SER A 261 -44.47 15.04 0.54
C SER A 261 -45.44 14.50 1.60
N ARG A 262 -46.66 15.03 1.69
CA ARG A 262 -47.70 14.57 2.64
C ARG A 262 -48.64 13.52 2.05
N LYS A 263 -48.44 13.11 0.80
CA LYS A 263 -49.30 12.13 0.13
C LYS A 263 -48.87 10.72 0.51
N THR A 264 -49.83 9.90 0.92
CA THR A 264 -49.58 8.49 1.30
C THR A 264 -49.75 7.53 0.12
N ARG A 265 -50.48 7.93 -0.91
CA ARG A 265 -50.67 7.14 -2.13
C ARG A 265 -49.83 7.70 -3.28
N GLU A 266 -49.03 6.85 -3.92
CA GLU A 266 -48.16 7.24 -5.04
C GLU A 266 -48.93 7.91 -6.18
N LEU A 267 -50.14 7.43 -6.51
CA LEU A 267 -50.96 8.02 -7.57
C LEU A 267 -51.37 9.47 -7.27
N GLU A 268 -51.70 9.77 -6.03
CA GLU A 268 -52.05 11.13 -5.59
C GLU A 268 -50.81 12.04 -5.58
N ALA A 269 -49.67 11.51 -5.13
CA ALA A 269 -48.38 12.20 -5.18
C ALA A 269 -47.96 12.51 -6.62
N GLU A 270 -48.15 11.56 -7.53
CA GLU A 270 -47.80 11.68 -8.95
C GLU A 270 -48.66 12.75 -9.66
N GLN A 271 -49.93 12.89 -9.27
CA GLN A 271 -50.80 13.96 -9.78
C GLN A 271 -50.31 15.35 -9.33
N VAL A 272 -49.98 15.51 -8.04
CA VAL A 272 -49.42 16.77 -7.51
C VAL A 272 -48.04 17.06 -8.13
N PHE A 273 -47.21 16.04 -8.33
CA PHE A 273 -45.93 16.17 -9.01
C PHE A 273 -46.09 16.62 -10.47
N LYS A 274 -47.09 16.09 -11.17
CA LYS A 274 -47.44 16.50 -12.55
C LYS A 274 -47.89 17.96 -12.61
N GLU A 275 -48.61 18.46 -11.62
CA GLU A 275 -49.02 19.86 -11.56
C GLU A 275 -47.83 20.79 -11.24
N ALA A 276 -46.93 20.34 -10.36
CA ALA A 276 -45.75 21.11 -9.95
C ALA A 276 -44.67 21.19 -11.06
N TYR A 277 -44.40 20.05 -11.73
CA TYR A 277 -43.36 19.89 -12.77
C TYR A 277 -43.87 19.01 -13.94
N PRO A 278 -44.74 19.53 -14.83
CA PRO A 278 -45.42 18.72 -15.86
C PRO A 278 -44.47 18.00 -16.82
N VAL A 279 -43.41 18.68 -17.26
CA VAL A 279 -42.47 18.14 -18.25
C VAL A 279 -41.59 17.05 -17.64
N ILE A 280 -41.15 17.26 -16.39
CA ILE A 280 -40.31 16.30 -15.66
C ILE A 280 -41.13 15.09 -15.21
N SER A 281 -42.37 15.30 -14.75
CA SER A 281 -43.29 14.21 -14.43
C SER A 281 -43.51 13.28 -15.62
N THR A 282 -43.77 13.85 -16.81
CA THR A 282 -43.89 13.09 -18.06
C THR A 282 -42.63 12.26 -18.35
N ARG A 283 -41.46 12.87 -18.21
CA ARG A 283 -40.17 12.18 -18.39
C ARG A 283 -40.00 11.03 -17.39
N MET A 284 -40.15 11.28 -16.09
CA MET A 284 -39.97 10.27 -15.05
C MET A 284 -40.95 9.11 -15.22
N LYS A 285 -42.21 9.41 -15.56
CA LYS A 285 -43.24 8.40 -15.82
C LYS A 285 -42.85 7.45 -16.96
N SER A 286 -42.21 7.95 -18.02
CA SER A 286 -41.68 7.10 -19.10
C SER A 286 -40.63 6.07 -18.63
N TYR A 287 -39.94 6.36 -17.52
CA TYR A 287 -38.95 5.48 -16.91
C TYR A 287 -39.44 4.73 -15.66
N LYS A 288 -40.70 4.93 -15.24
CA LYS A 288 -41.27 4.38 -13.98
C LYS A 288 -41.00 2.90 -13.79
N LYS A 289 -41.21 2.08 -14.84
CA LYS A 289 -40.96 0.62 -14.78
C LYS A 289 -39.49 0.31 -14.47
N LYS A 290 -38.54 1.02 -15.09
CA LYS A 290 -37.09 0.81 -14.88
C LYS A 290 -36.64 1.32 -13.51
N LEU A 291 -37.16 2.46 -13.08
CA LEU A 291 -36.86 3.05 -11.77
C LEU A 291 -37.34 2.13 -10.62
N LYS A 292 -38.56 1.59 -10.71
CA LYS A 292 -39.06 0.61 -9.73
C LYS A 292 -38.30 -0.71 -9.76
N ALA A 293 -37.92 -1.19 -10.94
CA ALA A 293 -37.15 -2.42 -11.08
C ALA A 293 -35.75 -2.33 -10.43
N ALA A 294 -35.19 -1.12 -10.29
CA ALA A 294 -33.89 -0.91 -9.66
C ALA A 294 -33.88 -1.08 -8.14
N LYS A 295 -35.06 -1.21 -7.49
CA LYS A 295 -35.21 -1.46 -6.04
C LYS A 295 -34.41 -0.48 -5.15
N ILE A 296 -34.26 0.77 -5.58
CA ILE A 296 -33.70 1.82 -4.74
C ILE A 296 -34.76 2.24 -3.71
N GLN A 297 -34.37 2.32 -2.44
CA GLN A 297 -35.25 2.77 -1.37
C GLN A 297 -35.44 4.29 -1.45
N VAL A 298 -36.60 4.71 -1.94
CA VAL A 298 -37.02 6.11 -2.10
C VAL A 298 -38.48 6.24 -1.66
N GLU A 299 -38.91 7.44 -1.28
CA GLU A 299 -40.33 7.70 -0.97
C GLU A 299 -41.19 7.64 -2.24
N PHE A 300 -40.71 8.29 -3.31
CA PHE A 300 -41.32 8.24 -4.62
C PHE A 300 -40.28 7.98 -5.71
N TYR A 301 -40.66 7.28 -6.77
CA TYR A 301 -39.72 6.77 -7.78
C TYR A 301 -38.96 7.85 -8.58
N TRP A 302 -39.43 9.11 -8.52
CA TRP A 302 -38.78 10.28 -9.13
C TRP A 302 -37.83 11.01 -8.18
N GLU A 303 -37.74 10.60 -6.92
CA GLU A 303 -36.86 11.21 -5.92
C GLU A 303 -35.53 10.48 -5.81
N PHE A 304 -34.53 11.19 -5.30
CA PHE A 304 -33.28 10.62 -4.84
C PHE A 304 -33.48 9.97 -3.45
N PRO A 305 -32.70 8.93 -3.10
CA PRO A 305 -32.78 8.30 -1.79
C PRO A 305 -32.34 9.27 -0.68
N ALA A 306 -33.00 9.23 0.48
CA ALA A 306 -32.51 9.91 1.68
C ALA A 306 -31.22 9.23 2.15
N THR A 307 -30.15 9.99 2.39
CA THR A 307 -28.89 9.42 2.88
C THR A 307 -28.05 10.43 3.65
N PRO A 308 -27.44 10.06 4.79
CA PRO A 308 -26.51 10.93 5.51
C PRO A 308 -25.24 11.24 4.70
N LYS A 309 -24.96 10.49 3.62
CA LYS A 309 -23.79 10.72 2.73
C LYS A 309 -23.82 12.06 2.00
N TYR A 310 -24.98 12.72 1.94
CA TYR A 310 -25.11 14.00 1.23
C TYR A 310 -24.19 15.09 1.78
N GLU A 311 -23.95 15.12 3.09
CA GLU A 311 -23.06 16.11 3.69
C GLU A 311 -21.62 15.94 3.20
N LYS A 312 -21.13 14.70 3.18
CA LYS A 312 -19.79 14.36 2.67
C LYS A 312 -19.65 14.63 1.17
N LEU A 313 -20.71 14.42 0.39
CA LEU A 313 -20.73 14.74 -1.05
C LEU A 313 -20.68 16.25 -1.33
N LYS A 314 -21.08 17.08 -0.37
CA LYS A 314 -21.05 18.54 -0.49
C LYS A 314 -19.75 19.16 0.04
N GLN A 315 -18.73 18.34 0.26
CA GLN A 315 -17.39 18.81 0.59
C GLN A 315 -16.51 18.76 -0.67
N PRO A 316 -15.44 19.57 -0.72
CA PRO A 316 -14.36 19.38 -1.66
C PRO A 316 -13.83 17.95 -1.55
N LYS A 317 -13.58 17.33 -2.69
CA LYS A 317 -13.30 15.89 -2.73
C LYS A 317 -12.52 15.48 -3.96
N ILE A 318 -11.77 14.41 -3.80
CA ILE A 318 -11.17 13.66 -4.90
C ILE A 318 -12.17 12.60 -5.37
N ILE A 319 -12.30 12.42 -6.69
CA ILE A 319 -13.30 11.56 -7.33
C ILE A 319 -12.62 10.69 -8.39
N PHE A 320 -12.96 9.42 -8.45
CA PHE A 320 -12.50 8.50 -9.48
C PHE A 320 -13.55 7.40 -9.75
N LEU A 321 -13.39 6.65 -10.84
CA LEU A 321 -14.28 5.52 -11.15
C LEU A 321 -13.87 4.30 -10.33
N GLY A 322 -14.85 3.62 -9.73
CA GLY A 322 -14.60 2.42 -8.92
C GLY A 322 -14.15 1.20 -9.72
N ASN A 323 -14.38 1.19 -11.05
CA ASN A 323 -13.73 0.25 -11.96
C ASN A 323 -13.30 1.01 -13.21
N ASP A 324 -12.03 0.89 -13.58
CA ASP A 324 -11.45 1.57 -14.74
C ASP A 324 -10.16 0.86 -15.19
N THR A 325 -9.60 1.24 -16.34
CA THR A 325 -8.33 0.70 -16.86
C THR A 325 -7.10 1.26 -16.15
N SER A 326 -7.21 2.46 -15.59
CA SER A 326 -6.18 3.18 -14.85
C SER A 326 -6.83 4.15 -13.85
N MET A 327 -6.08 4.57 -12.84
CA MET A 327 -6.51 5.63 -11.93
C MET A 327 -6.49 6.96 -12.68
N ARG A 328 -7.67 7.58 -12.73
CA ARG A 328 -7.92 8.91 -13.28
C ARG A 328 -8.75 9.69 -12.27
N ALA A 329 -8.06 10.24 -11.29
CA ALA A 329 -8.66 10.99 -10.21
C ALA A 329 -8.86 12.45 -10.63
N ALA A 330 -10.01 13.00 -10.26
CA ALA A 330 -10.39 14.39 -10.49
C ALA A 330 -10.67 15.09 -9.16
N TYR A 331 -10.37 16.38 -9.10
CA TYR A 331 -10.80 17.21 -7.97
C TYR A 331 -12.17 17.83 -8.22
N ASP A 332 -13.01 17.86 -7.21
CA ASP A 332 -14.28 18.59 -7.23
C ASP A 332 -14.39 19.54 -6.04
N ALA A 333 -14.08 20.80 -6.30
CA ALA A 333 -14.36 21.91 -5.39
C ALA A 333 -15.85 22.34 -5.40
N SER A 334 -16.62 21.95 -6.43
CA SER A 334 -17.99 22.45 -6.63
C SER A 334 -19.05 21.71 -5.81
N CYS A 335 -18.63 20.70 -5.03
CA CYS A 335 -19.44 20.05 -4.00
C CYS A 335 -20.69 19.34 -4.56
N LYS A 336 -20.58 18.69 -5.73
CA LYS A 336 -21.72 18.13 -6.49
C LYS A 336 -21.97 16.63 -6.24
N PHE A 337 -23.17 16.16 -6.62
CA PHE A 337 -23.61 14.78 -6.42
C PHE A 337 -22.90 13.79 -7.33
N LEU A 338 -22.61 12.59 -6.84
CA LEU A 338 -21.91 11.56 -7.61
C LEU A 338 -22.75 10.35 -7.95
N TYR A 339 -22.52 9.77 -9.13
CA TYR A 339 -23.10 8.48 -9.50
C TYR A 339 -22.46 7.33 -8.73
N ALA A 340 -23.21 6.26 -8.50
CA ALA A 340 -22.73 5.06 -7.81
C ALA A 340 -21.55 4.34 -8.47
N ALA A 341 -21.23 4.61 -9.75
CA ALA A 341 -20.00 4.07 -10.33
C ALA A 341 -18.75 4.79 -9.81
N ALA A 342 -18.87 6.02 -9.32
CA ALA A 342 -17.79 6.79 -8.77
C ALA A 342 -17.53 6.45 -7.29
N VAL A 343 -16.27 6.62 -6.92
CA VAL A 343 -15.74 6.58 -5.56
C VAL A 343 -15.17 7.96 -5.26
N PHE A 344 -15.27 8.40 -4.02
CA PHE A 344 -14.74 9.70 -3.62
C PHE A 344 -14.14 9.69 -2.22
N ILE A 345 -13.26 10.66 -2.00
CA ILE A 345 -12.56 10.93 -0.75
C ILE A 345 -12.79 12.42 -0.43
N PRO A 346 -13.54 12.76 0.63
CA PRO A 346 -13.83 14.14 1.00
C PRO A 346 -12.61 14.78 1.68
N THR A 347 -11.72 15.32 0.85
CA THR A 347 -10.43 15.88 1.26
C THR A 347 -10.05 17.04 0.35
N GLU A 348 -9.28 17.98 0.90
CA GLU A 348 -8.67 19.10 0.18
C GLU A 348 -7.18 18.84 -0.13
N ASP A 349 -6.66 17.65 0.22
CA ASP A 349 -5.25 17.31 -0.01
C ASP A 349 -4.95 17.11 -1.52
N HIS A 350 -4.57 18.19 -2.21
CA HIS A 350 -4.10 18.14 -3.59
C HIS A 350 -2.84 17.29 -3.78
N SER A 351 -2.00 17.13 -2.75
CA SER A 351 -0.84 16.26 -2.87
C SER A 351 -1.22 14.77 -2.86
N LEU A 352 -2.34 14.39 -2.24
CA LEU A 352 -2.92 13.05 -2.40
C LEU A 352 -3.43 12.85 -3.83
N LEU A 353 -4.10 13.87 -4.41
CA LEU A 353 -4.51 13.82 -5.81
C LEU A 353 -3.32 13.62 -6.76
N ALA A 354 -2.18 14.26 -6.46
CA ALA A 354 -0.93 14.07 -7.20
C ALA A 354 -0.46 12.62 -7.16
N ILE A 355 -0.40 12.01 -5.97
CA ILE A 355 -0.01 10.60 -5.78
C ILE A 355 -0.95 9.68 -6.55
N LEU A 356 -2.27 9.82 -6.40
CA LEU A 356 -3.24 8.93 -7.05
C LEU A 356 -3.15 8.97 -8.59
N ASN A 357 -2.80 10.12 -9.17
CA ASN A 357 -2.64 10.28 -10.61
C ASN A 357 -1.23 9.97 -11.14
N SER A 358 -0.28 9.62 -10.27
CA SER A 358 1.09 9.27 -10.65
C SER A 358 1.19 7.94 -11.41
N LYS A 359 2.29 7.76 -12.14
CA LYS A 359 2.66 6.48 -12.75
C LYS A 359 2.89 5.41 -11.70
N LEU A 360 3.54 5.75 -10.59
CA LEU A 360 3.81 4.82 -9.49
C LEU A 360 2.51 4.21 -8.94
N PHE A 361 1.51 5.05 -8.65
CA PHE A 361 0.23 4.56 -8.12
C PHE A 361 -0.50 3.68 -9.14
N ASN A 362 -0.48 4.06 -10.41
CA ASN A 362 -1.07 3.25 -11.47
C ASN A 362 -0.37 1.89 -11.64
N TRP A 363 0.96 1.88 -11.60
CA TRP A 363 1.75 0.65 -11.59
C TRP A 363 1.37 -0.25 -10.40
N PHE A 364 1.31 0.30 -9.19
CA PHE A 364 0.89 -0.42 -7.99
C PHE A 364 -0.52 -1.01 -8.14
N ALA A 365 -1.47 -0.19 -8.61
CA ALA A 365 -2.85 -0.61 -8.81
C ALA A 365 -2.98 -1.74 -9.84
N ARG A 366 -2.18 -1.73 -10.92
CA ARG A 366 -2.14 -2.83 -11.89
C ARG A 366 -1.69 -4.15 -11.27
N LYS A 367 -0.82 -4.12 -10.26
CA LYS A 367 -0.36 -5.33 -9.57
C LYS A 367 -1.36 -5.80 -8.51
N LYS A 368 -1.97 -4.89 -7.74
CA LYS A 368 -2.77 -5.24 -6.55
C LYS A 368 -4.29 -5.18 -6.75
N PHE A 369 -4.81 -4.36 -7.67
CA PHE A 369 -6.24 -4.07 -7.80
C PHE A 369 -6.91 -4.75 -9.00
N LYS A 370 -6.32 -5.80 -9.56
CA LYS A 370 -6.92 -6.54 -10.69
C LYS A 370 -8.33 -7.03 -10.32
N ALA A 371 -9.25 -6.95 -11.28
CA ALA A 371 -10.57 -7.56 -11.12
C ALA A 371 -10.46 -9.06 -10.86
N LYS A 372 -11.42 -9.62 -10.10
CA LYS A 372 -11.48 -11.06 -9.81
C LYS A 372 -11.64 -11.92 -11.07
N ASP A 373 -12.23 -11.36 -12.13
CA ASP A 373 -12.32 -12.02 -13.42
C ASP A 373 -11.10 -11.61 -14.27
N PRO A 374 -10.17 -12.54 -14.57
CA PRO A 374 -8.98 -12.25 -15.36
C PRO A 374 -9.27 -11.87 -16.81
N LYS A 375 -10.50 -12.08 -17.32
CA LYS A 375 -10.92 -11.62 -18.65
C LYS A 375 -11.27 -10.13 -18.69
N ILE A 376 -11.52 -9.53 -17.52
CA ILE A 376 -11.84 -8.12 -17.41
C ILE A 376 -10.53 -7.34 -17.22
N LYS A 377 -10.10 -6.62 -18.26
CA LYS A 377 -8.98 -5.66 -18.20
C LYS A 377 -9.38 -4.38 -17.44
N ALA A 378 -9.88 -4.51 -16.22
CA ALA A 378 -10.22 -3.39 -15.36
C ALA A 378 -9.61 -3.58 -13.97
N LEU A 379 -9.21 -2.46 -13.39
CA LEU A 379 -8.75 -2.30 -12.02
C LEU A 379 -9.94 -1.91 -11.15
N ALA A 380 -10.03 -2.49 -9.96
CA ALA A 380 -11.11 -2.29 -9.00
C ALA A 380 -10.69 -1.29 -7.92
N PHE A 381 -10.90 0.00 -8.17
CA PHE A 381 -10.66 1.09 -7.21
C PHE A 381 -11.81 1.22 -6.18
N LYS A 382 -12.31 0.09 -5.67
CA LYS A 382 -13.38 0.07 -4.67
C LYS A 382 -12.83 0.40 -3.28
N LYS A 383 -13.72 0.79 -2.36
CA LYS A 383 -13.37 1.11 -0.96
C LYS A 383 -12.48 0.05 -0.33
N GLU A 384 -12.78 -1.23 -0.57
CA GLU A 384 -12.09 -2.36 0.03
C GLU A 384 -10.61 -2.45 -0.39
N ASN A 385 -10.30 -2.04 -1.62
CA ASN A 385 -8.94 -2.00 -2.15
C ASN A 385 -8.26 -0.68 -1.80
N MET A 386 -8.94 0.45 -2.04
CA MET A 386 -8.39 1.78 -1.84
C MET A 386 -8.01 2.05 -0.38
N LYS A 387 -8.74 1.52 0.60
CA LYS A 387 -8.41 1.71 2.03
C LYS A 387 -7.03 1.16 2.41
N ASN A 388 -6.52 0.19 1.65
CA ASN A 388 -5.23 -0.46 1.88
C ASN A 388 -4.14 0.08 0.93
N ALA A 389 -4.46 1.06 0.07
CA ALA A 389 -3.46 1.65 -0.81
C ALA A 389 -2.38 2.36 0.04
N PRO A 390 -1.09 2.04 -0.15
CA PRO A 390 -0.02 2.64 0.65
C PRO A 390 0.30 4.05 0.14
N ILE A 391 0.08 5.05 0.98
CA ILE A 391 0.35 6.47 0.69
C ILE A 391 1.56 6.90 1.51
N ALA A 392 2.63 7.34 0.86
CA ALA A 392 3.84 7.79 1.55
C ALA A 392 3.52 8.97 2.50
N PRO A 393 4.09 8.97 3.73
CA PRO A 393 4.07 10.16 4.57
C PRO A 393 4.79 11.31 3.86
N ARG A 394 4.31 12.53 4.07
CA ARG A 394 4.80 13.75 3.41
C ARG A 394 4.99 14.84 4.44
N THR A 395 6.11 15.56 4.38
CA THR A 395 6.27 16.81 5.14
C THR A 395 5.35 17.89 4.58
N GLU A 396 5.15 18.97 5.33
CA GLU A 396 4.32 20.09 4.85
C GLU A 396 4.91 20.74 3.60
N GLU A 397 6.24 20.83 3.49
CA GLU A 397 6.93 21.36 2.31
C GLU A 397 6.63 20.50 1.07
N GLN A 398 6.69 19.17 1.21
CA GLN A 398 6.39 18.23 0.12
C GLN A 398 4.91 18.30 -0.29
N LYS A 399 3.99 18.45 0.68
CA LYS A 399 2.56 18.64 0.40
C LYS A 399 2.34 19.93 -0.37
N VAL A 400 2.96 21.04 0.04
CA VAL A 400 2.85 22.34 -0.62
C VAL A 400 3.40 22.26 -2.05
N GLU A 401 4.56 21.62 -2.25
CA GLU A 401 5.19 21.50 -3.56
C GLU A 401 4.31 20.74 -4.55
N LEU A 402 3.84 19.55 -4.17
CA LEU A 402 2.92 18.75 -5.00
C LEU A 402 1.61 19.47 -5.25
N SER A 403 1.03 20.09 -4.21
CA SER A 403 -0.24 20.82 -4.32
C SER A 403 -0.13 22.01 -5.29
N ARG A 404 1.01 22.70 -5.32
CA ARG A 404 1.28 23.79 -6.28
C ARG A 404 1.30 23.28 -7.73
N LEU A 405 1.88 22.11 -7.98
CA LEU A 405 1.89 21.50 -9.31
C LEU A 405 0.48 21.09 -9.75
N VAL A 406 -0.27 20.45 -8.85
CA VAL A 406 -1.66 20.10 -9.09
C VAL A 406 -2.50 21.33 -9.35
N GLN A 407 -2.34 22.41 -8.58
CA GLN A 407 -3.08 23.66 -8.80
C GLN A 407 -2.84 24.23 -10.20
N ARG A 408 -1.58 24.23 -10.68
CA ARG A 408 -1.25 24.65 -12.06
C ARG A 408 -1.98 23.82 -13.11
N ILE A 409 -2.17 22.52 -12.88
CA ILE A 409 -2.96 21.66 -13.77
C ILE A 409 -4.45 21.98 -13.65
N LEU A 410 -4.97 22.21 -12.45
CA LEU A 410 -6.38 22.54 -12.24
C LEU A 410 -6.77 23.90 -12.83
N ASP A 411 -5.85 24.87 -12.84
CA ASP A 411 -6.06 26.21 -13.39
C ASP A 411 -6.13 26.21 -14.94
N ASP A 412 -5.32 25.36 -15.59
CA ASP A 412 -5.29 25.21 -17.06
C ASP A 412 -5.10 23.73 -17.45
N PRO A 413 -6.16 22.90 -17.36
CA PRO A 413 -6.04 21.45 -17.55
C PRO A 413 -5.88 21.03 -19.01
N ASP A 414 -6.11 21.93 -19.97
CA ASP A 414 -5.85 21.71 -21.40
C ASP A 414 -4.49 22.29 -21.84
N SER A 415 -3.69 22.82 -20.90
CA SER A 415 -2.38 23.38 -21.19
C SER A 415 -1.47 22.34 -21.85
N PRO A 416 -0.73 22.68 -22.92
CA PRO A 416 0.30 21.79 -23.46
C PRO A 416 1.44 21.53 -22.46
N LYS A 417 1.50 22.28 -21.34
CA LYS A 417 2.44 22.09 -20.25
C LYS A 417 2.06 20.97 -19.29
N VAL A 418 0.79 20.51 -19.28
CA VAL A 418 0.31 19.49 -18.34
C VAL A 418 1.19 18.25 -18.32
N PRO A 419 1.58 17.63 -19.47
CA PRO A 419 2.45 16.44 -19.45
C PRO A 419 3.82 16.67 -18.79
N ASN A 420 4.37 17.89 -18.88
CA ASN A 420 5.64 18.22 -18.21
C ASN A 420 5.45 18.37 -16.69
N ILE A 421 4.32 18.95 -16.27
CA ILE A 421 3.97 19.06 -14.85
C ILE A 421 3.68 17.67 -14.26
N GLU A 422 3.02 16.80 -15.01
CA GLU A 422 2.80 15.40 -14.61
C GLU A 422 4.12 14.66 -14.41
N ARG A 423 5.10 14.86 -15.30
CA ARG A 423 6.45 14.29 -15.13
C ARG A 423 7.15 14.83 -13.89
N GLU A 424 6.99 16.12 -13.59
CA GLU A 424 7.51 16.74 -12.36
C GLU A 424 6.86 16.12 -11.12
N ILE A 425 5.54 15.90 -11.14
CA ILE A 425 4.80 15.17 -10.10
C ILE A 425 5.34 13.74 -9.94
N ASP A 426 5.49 13.00 -11.04
CA ASP A 426 6.00 11.62 -10.99
C ASP A 426 7.38 11.57 -10.33
N GLN A 427 8.29 12.48 -10.67
CA GLN A 427 9.62 12.55 -10.06
C GLN A 427 9.58 12.86 -8.56
N LEU A 428 8.70 13.78 -8.12
CA LEU A 428 8.51 14.06 -6.70
C LEU A 428 7.90 12.85 -5.97
N VAL A 429 6.92 12.18 -6.59
CA VAL A 429 6.31 10.98 -6.02
C VAL A 429 7.33 9.85 -5.91
N TYR A 430 8.20 9.62 -6.91
CA TYR A 430 9.27 8.63 -6.81
C TYR A 430 10.21 8.90 -5.63
N LYS A 431 10.54 10.17 -5.38
CA LYS A 431 11.35 10.57 -4.22
C LYS A 431 10.64 10.31 -2.88
N LEU A 432 9.31 10.47 -2.80
CA LEU A 432 8.55 10.17 -1.58
C LEU A 432 8.65 8.71 -1.16
N TYR A 433 8.85 7.80 -2.12
CA TYR A 433 9.01 6.37 -1.87
C TYR A 433 10.47 5.91 -1.94
N ASP A 434 11.43 6.84 -1.91
CA ASP A 434 12.87 6.58 -1.98
C ASP A 434 13.26 5.65 -3.15
N LEU A 435 12.63 5.85 -4.32
CA LEU A 435 12.87 4.97 -5.46
C LEU A 435 14.26 5.18 -6.07
N THR A 436 14.92 4.07 -6.35
CA THR A 436 16.19 4.02 -7.08
C THR A 436 15.95 4.24 -8.58
N PRO A 437 16.98 4.66 -9.34
CA PRO A 437 16.85 4.85 -10.79
C PRO A 437 16.27 3.63 -11.51
N ALA A 438 16.70 2.42 -11.15
CA ALA A 438 16.21 1.21 -11.81
C ALA A 438 14.76 0.84 -11.45
N GLU A 439 14.31 1.13 -10.22
CA GLU A 439 12.88 0.98 -9.87
C GLU A 439 12.03 1.97 -10.68
N ILE A 440 12.53 3.19 -10.90
CA ILE A 440 11.88 4.19 -11.75
C ILE A 440 11.82 3.69 -13.19
N ASP A 441 12.91 3.19 -13.75
CA ASP A 441 12.97 2.66 -15.12
C ASP A 441 11.94 1.53 -15.30
N LEU A 442 11.84 0.59 -14.35
CA LEU A 442 10.83 -0.48 -14.36
C LEU A 442 9.39 0.06 -14.43
N ILE A 443 9.08 1.10 -13.64
CA ILE A 443 7.74 1.73 -13.64
C ILE A 443 7.47 2.43 -14.96
N GLU A 444 8.46 3.15 -15.49
CA GLU A 444 8.37 3.94 -16.71
C GLU A 444 8.19 3.05 -17.95
N GLU A 445 8.94 1.95 -18.05
CA GLU A 445 8.81 0.96 -19.13
C GLU A 445 7.42 0.32 -19.17
N GLU A 446 6.88 -0.08 -18.01
CA GLU A 446 5.56 -0.69 -17.90
C GLU A 446 4.40 0.31 -17.99
N SER A 447 4.66 1.60 -17.77
CA SER A 447 3.64 2.64 -17.88
C SER A 447 3.40 3.07 -19.32
N ASN A 448 4.36 2.78 -20.22
CA ASN A 448 4.28 3.07 -21.65
C ASN A 448 3.67 1.92 -22.49
N GLN A 449 3.29 0.81 -21.84
CA GLN A 449 2.55 -0.33 -22.41
C GLN A 449 1.06 -0.27 -22.05
#